data_AF-A0A821XEV6-F1
#
_entry.id   AF-A0A821XEV6-F1
#
_cell.length_a   1.000
_cell.length_b   1.000
_cell.length_c   1.000
_cell.angle_alpha   90.00
_cell.angle_beta   90.00
_cell.angle_gamma   90.00
#
_symmetry.space_group_name_H-M   'P 1'
#
loop_
_entity.id
_entity.type
_entity.pdbx_description
1 polymer ?
#
loop_
_entity_poly.entity_id
_entity_poly.type
_entity_poly.pdbx_seq_one_letter_code
_entity_poly.pdbx_strand_id
1 'polypeptide(L)'
;MGGTVENVRVVVRLRPMDQREKIDGTYNCVSVDSVNNTIAVTRSNVSPPDPPRIYAYDAVFDSNTSQTEFSGSDFDIQEPYLALRFDSEL
;
A
#
# COMPACT_ATOMS: atom_id res chain seq x y z
N MET A 1 -6.86 -34.71 14.56
CA MET A 1 -7.59 -33.90 13.57
C MET A 1 -6.95 -32.51 13.55
N GLY A 2 -5.78 -32.38 12.91
CA GLY A 2 -5.08 -31.10 12.81
C GLY A 2 -5.61 -30.36 11.58
N GLY A 3 -6.48 -29.38 11.80
CA GLY A 3 -6.86 -28.45 10.74
C GLY A 3 -5.62 -27.65 10.35
N THR A 4 -5.19 -27.78 9.10
CA THR A 4 -4.18 -26.89 8.53
C THR A 4 -4.78 -25.49 8.52
N VAL A 5 -4.39 -24.66 9.48
CA VAL A 5 -4.71 -23.23 9.45
C VAL A 5 -4.00 -22.68 8.24
N GLU A 6 -4.75 -22.37 7.19
CA GLU A 6 -4.24 -21.62 6.05
C GLU A 6 -3.88 -20.23 6.59
N ASN A 7 -2.58 -19.98 6.77
CA ASN A 7 -2.06 -18.70 7.24
C ASN A 7 -2.11 -17.69 6.09
N VAL A 8 -3.30 -17.17 5.78
CA VAL A 8 -3.46 -16.08 4.81
C VAL A 8 -2.90 -14.80 5.44
N ARG A 9 -1.94 -14.17 4.76
CA ARG A 9 -1.40 -12.86 5.13
C ARG A 9 -1.64 -11.88 3.99
N VAL A 10 -2.04 -10.67 4.33
CA VAL A 10 -2.29 -9.58 3.39
C VAL A 10 -1.17 -8.55 3.54
N VAL A 11 -0.37 -8.44 2.48
CA VAL A 11 0.75 -7.51 2.39
C VAL A 11 0.45 -6.48 1.32
N VAL A 12 0.77 -5.22 1.60
CA VAL A 12 0.60 -4.14 0.62
C VAL A 12 1.94 -3.49 0.30
N ARG A 13 2.18 -3.23 -0.98
CA ARG A 13 3.35 -2.48 -1.44
C ARG A 13 2.93 -1.29 -2.28
N LEU A 14 3.36 -0.10 -1.86
CA LEU A 14 3.23 1.11 -2.66
C LEU A 14 4.33 1.13 -3.72
N ARG A 15 3.96 1.35 -4.99
CA ARG A 15 4.94 1.63 -6.05
C ARG A 15 5.24 3.13 -6.10
N PRO A 16 6.44 3.54 -6.55
CA PRO A 16 6.68 4.91 -6.94
C PRO A 16 5.65 5.39 -7.98
N MET A 17 5.27 6.67 -7.91
CA MET A 17 4.49 7.30 -8.98
C MET A 17 5.29 7.31 -10.28
N ASP A 18 4.65 6.88 -11.36
CA ASP A 18 5.20 6.89 -12.71
C ASP A 18 5.35 8.35 -13.20
N GLN A 19 6.22 8.56 -14.18
CA GLN A 19 6.48 9.88 -14.73
C GLN A 19 5.22 10.48 -15.39
N ARG A 20 4.38 9.64 -16.01
CA ARG A 20 3.10 10.07 -16.61
C ARG A 20 2.14 10.63 -15.57
N GLU A 21 2.00 9.94 -14.43
CA GLU A 21 1.15 10.40 -13.31
C GLU A 21 1.60 11.77 -12.80
N LYS A 22 2.92 11.97 -12.67
CA LYS A 22 3.49 13.27 -12.30
C LYS A 22 3.22 14.37 -13.34
N ILE A 23 3.25 14.04 -14.63
CA ILE A 23 2.99 14.98 -15.73
C ILE A 23 1.50 15.34 -15.80
N ASP A 24 0.61 14.37 -15.57
CA ASP A 24 -0.85 14.53 -15.59
C ASP A 24 -1.36 15.33 -14.36
N GLY A 25 -0.46 15.75 -13.47
CA GLY A 25 -0.79 16.56 -12.29
C GLY A 25 -1.49 15.76 -11.19
N THR A 26 -1.40 14.43 -11.21
CA THR A 26 -1.93 13.62 -10.12
C THR A 26 -1.05 13.78 -8.89
N TYR A 27 -1.68 13.70 -7.71
CA TYR A 27 -1.01 13.85 -6.43
C TYR A 27 -1.03 12.53 -5.68
N ASN A 28 0.00 12.29 -4.87
CA ASN A 28 0.02 11.14 -3.98
C ASN A 28 -1.04 11.32 -2.88
N CYS A 29 -2.05 10.47 -2.89
CA CYS A 29 -3.11 10.44 -1.88
C CYS A 29 -2.83 9.42 -0.76
N VAL A 30 -1.72 8.69 -0.82
CA VAL A 30 -1.41 7.55 0.05
C VAL A 30 -0.21 7.88 0.95
N SER A 31 -0.38 7.66 2.24
CA SER A 31 0.70 7.66 3.24
C SER A 31 0.85 6.26 3.82
N VAL A 32 2.09 5.80 3.97
CA VAL A 32 2.42 4.46 4.46
C VAL A 32 3.13 4.60 5.80
N ASP A 33 2.66 3.84 6.80
CA ASP A 33 3.30 3.68 8.09
C ASP A 33 3.68 2.20 8.27
N SER A 34 4.93 1.87 7.94
CA SER A 34 5.50 0.52 8.04
C SER A 34 5.78 0.09 9.47
N VAL A 35 5.81 1.01 10.44
CA VAL A 35 5.99 0.67 11.85
C VAL A 35 4.67 0.13 12.43
N ASN A 36 3.55 0.76 12.05
CA ASN A 36 2.21 0.36 12.50
C ASN A 36 1.47 -0.57 11.52
N ASN A 37 2.09 -0.91 10.39
CA ASN A 37 1.47 -1.67 9.30
C ASN A 37 0.17 -1.06 8.79
N THR A 38 0.13 0.27 8.65
CA THR A 38 -1.07 0.98 8.18
C THR A 38 -0.83 1.81 6.93
N ILE A 39 -1.92 2.00 6.18
CA ILE A 39 -1.99 2.90 5.04
C ILE A 39 -3.10 3.91 5.28
N ALA A 40 -2.78 5.20 5.14
CA ALA A 40 -3.75 6.28 5.17
C ALA A 40 -3.99 6.81 3.76
N VAL A 41 -5.27 6.86 3.34
CA VAL A 41 -5.71 7.41 2.07
C VAL A 41 -6.40 8.75 2.31
N THR A 42 -5.94 9.79 1.64
CA THR A 42 -6.39 11.18 1.83
C THR A 42 -7.02 11.74 0.55
N ARG A 43 -8.14 12.46 0.68
CA ARG A 43 -8.74 13.19 -0.43
C ARG A 43 -8.47 14.68 -0.24
N SER A 44 -7.43 15.18 -0.91
CA SER A 44 -6.96 16.56 -0.77
C SER A 44 -7.78 17.59 -1.57
N ASN A 45 -8.66 17.12 -2.45
CA ASN A 45 -9.42 17.97 -3.39
C ASN A 45 -10.83 18.32 -2.91
N VAL A 46 -11.22 17.89 -1.70
CA VAL A 46 -12.53 18.15 -1.13
C VAL A 46 -12.45 19.25 -0.07
N SER A 47 -13.41 20.16 -0.08
CA SER A 47 -13.57 21.22 0.91
C SER A 47 -14.95 21.09 1.55
N PRO A 48 -15.06 20.83 2.88
CA PRO A 48 -13.94 20.67 3.82
C PRO A 48 -13.14 19.37 3.59
N PRO A 49 -11.88 19.29 4.06
CA PRO A 49 -11.08 18.08 3.96
C PRO A 49 -11.72 16.93 4.72
N ASP A 50 -11.88 15.78 4.08
CA ASP A 50 -12.29 14.56 4.77
C ASP A 50 -11.14 14.02 5.65
N PRO A 51 -11.45 13.41 6.80
CA PRO A 51 -10.44 12.69 7.56
C PRO A 51 -9.84 11.54 6.74
N PRO A 52 -8.53 11.24 6.88
CA PRO A 52 -7.89 10.14 6.18
C PRO A 52 -8.56 8.79 6.50
N ARG A 53 -8.72 7.93 5.48
CA ARG A 53 -9.15 6.55 5.69
C ARG A 53 -7.93 5.68 5.97
N ILE A 54 -7.90 5.05 7.14
CA ILE A 54 -6.78 4.24 7.60
C ILE A 54 -7.14 2.75 7.49
N TYR A 55 -6.24 1.98 6.88
CA TYR A 55 -6.35 0.53 6.73
C TYR A 55 -5.12 -0.13 7.36
N ALA A 56 -5.32 -1.27 8.04
CA ALA A 56 -4.24 -2.05 8.67
C ALA A 56 -4.05 -3.38 7.92
N TYR A 57 -2.80 -3.81 7.80
CA TYR A 57 -2.38 -5.01 7.08
C TYR A 57 -1.36 -5.81 7.90
N ASP A 58 -0.98 -7.01 7.43
CA ASP A 58 0.05 -7.81 8.10
C ASP A 58 1.46 -7.21 7.88
N ALA A 59 1.67 -6.58 6.72
CA ALA A 59 2.84 -5.75 6.44
C ALA A 59 2.54 -4.73 5.35
N VAL A 60 3.21 -3.59 5.43
CA VAL A 60 3.14 -2.53 4.40
C VAL A 60 4.54 -2.09 4.01
N PHE A 61 4.76 -1.88 2.72
CA PHE A 61 6.03 -1.49 2.14
C PHE A 61 5.84 -0.22 1.32
N ASP A 62 6.70 0.76 1.53
CA ASP A 62 6.64 2.05 0.83
C ASP A 62 7.28 1.98 -0.57
N SER A 63 7.24 3.11 -1.28
CA SER A 63 7.83 3.22 -2.61
C SER A 63 9.36 3.16 -2.63
N ASN A 64 10.02 3.32 -1.48
CA ASN A 64 11.47 3.31 -1.35
C ASN A 64 12.01 1.92 -0.98
N THR A 65 11.13 1.01 -0.55
CA THR A 65 11.48 -0.37 -0.20
C THR A 65 12.06 -1.07 -1.42
N SER A 66 13.33 -1.49 -1.29
CA SER A 66 14.04 -2.21 -2.34
C SER A 66 13.52 -3.63 -2.52
N GLN A 67 13.73 -4.21 -3.70
CA GLN A 67 13.37 -5.60 -3.96
C GLN A 67 14.08 -6.56 -3.00
N THR A 68 15.34 -6.27 -2.63
CA THR A 68 16.11 -7.10 -1.69
C THR A 68 15.51 -7.08 -0.29
N GLU A 69 15.09 -5.90 0.22
CA GLU A 69 14.43 -5.78 1.52
C GLU A 69 13.07 -6.49 1.53
N PHE A 70 12.33 -6.39 0.43
CA PHE A 70 11.05 -7.05 0.27
C PHE A 70 11.20 -8.58 0.19
N SER A 71 12.11 -9.09 -0.64
CA SER A 71 12.35 -10.52 -0.83
C SER A 71 13.04 -11.18 0.37
N GLY A 72 13.75 -10.41 1.20
CA GLY A 72 14.36 -10.90 2.43
C GLY A 72 13.38 -10.96 3.61
N SER A 73 12.13 -10.56 3.43
CA SER A 73 11.11 -10.63 4.48
C SER A 73 10.59 -12.07 4.65
N ASP A 74 10.17 -12.43 5.87
CA ASP A 74 9.63 -13.77 6.22
C ASP A 74 8.25 -14.06 5.58
N PHE A 75 7.81 -13.23 4.64
CA PHE A 75 6.58 -13.44 3.92
C PHE A 75 6.91 -14.32 2.69
N ASP A 76 6.33 -15.51 2.62
CA ASP A 76 6.37 -16.37 1.43
C ASP A 76 5.35 -15.84 0.41
N ILE A 77 5.70 -14.71 -0.19
CA ILE A 77 4.82 -13.94 -1.06
C ILE A 77 5.01 -14.44 -2.49
N GLN A 78 4.13 -15.36 -2.91
CA GLN A 78 3.97 -15.67 -4.33
C GLN A 78 3.35 -14.45 -5.04
N GLU A 79 3.99 -14.02 -6.12
CA GLU A 79 3.43 -13.09 -7.11
C GLU A 79 1.96 -13.42 -7.45
N PRO A 80 1.08 -12.43 -7.70
CA PRO A 80 1.41 -11.06 -8.11
C PRO A 80 1.17 -10.04 -7.00
N TYR A 81 2.06 -9.06 -6.88
CA TYR A 81 1.83 -7.88 -6.05
C TYR A 81 0.49 -7.22 -6.44
N LEU A 82 -0.42 -7.07 -5.49
CA LEU A 82 -1.56 -6.17 -5.67
C LEU A 82 -1.03 -4.72 -5.59
N ALA A 83 -0.59 -4.20 -6.73
CA ALA A 83 -0.31 -2.78 -6.85
C ALA A 83 -1.63 -2.02 -6.67
N LEU A 84 -1.84 -1.45 -5.49
CA LEU A 84 -3.01 -0.60 -5.26
C LEU A 84 -2.85 0.68 -6.08
N ARG A 85 -3.62 0.78 -7.15
CA ARG A 85 -3.85 2.04 -7.86
C ARG A 85 -5.01 2.73 -7.15
N PHE A 86 -4.70 3.76 -6.37
CA PHE A 86 -5.72 4.63 -5.81
C PHE A 86 -6.02 5.71 -6.84
N ASP A 87 -6.97 5.43 -7.73
CA ASP A 87 -7.50 6.47 -8.61
C ASP A 87 -8.29 7.48 -7.75
N SER A 88 -7.99 8.77 -7.92
CA SER A 88 -8.61 9.87 -7.18
C SER A 88 -10.07 10.16 -7.61
N GLU A 89 -10.69 9.30 -8.43
CA GLU A 89 -12.00 9.51 -9.06
C GLU A 89 -13.19 8.77 -8.40
N LEU A 90 -13.11 8.43 -7.09
CA LEU A 90 -14.23 7.88 -6.32
C LEU A 90 -14.79 8.84 -5.23
#